data_AF-F7NUQ4-F1
#
_entry.id   AF-F7NUQ4-F1
#
_cell.length_a   1.000
_cell.length_b   1.000
_cell.length_c   1.000
_cell.angle_alpha   90.00
_cell.angle_beta   90.00
_cell.angle_gamma   90.00
#
_symmetry.space_group_name_H-M   'P 1'
#
loop_
_entity.id
_entity.type
_entity.pdbx_description
1 polymer ?
#
loop_
_entity_poly.entity_id
_entity_poly.type
_entity_poly.pdbx_seq_one_letter_code
_entity_poly.pdbx_strand_id
1 'polypeptide(L)'
;MRLNELQLAELASELDQVKAGVMSQLGDKEARYIRRMLLTQRLSAISGRILMVLGFLTPWLWVLGVALLALAKILDNMEIGHNVLHGQYDWMNDPVLHSQRFEWDIACDAGSWKRTHNFEHHTYTNIIGKDRDFGYGLLRLSNDFRWRLRNLWQFVTYLVLSTLFQWGVSYHELAGERVFFGKKKPDRINSVSHSDLKKAFFGKGARQLFKDYVFFPLIAGPMWLWVLAGNLLANIIRNLWTSTVIFCGHFTADVHTFTQQQCEGESRGHWYYRQILGSSNFTGPRWFHILTGHLSCQIEHHLFPDMPALHYLTVAPQVQAIAKKYGIAYNSGSFLRQYATVVGRIIRYSFPGGKATAA
;
A
#
# COMPACT_ATOMS: atom_id res chain seq x y z
N MET A 1 -21.97 19.21 2.92
CA MET A 1 -23.36 19.08 2.42
C MET A 1 -23.48 17.67 1.85
N ARG A 2 -24.47 16.86 2.24
CA ARG A 2 -24.64 15.53 1.64
C ARG A 2 -25.26 15.70 0.25
N LEU A 3 -24.69 15.01 -0.74
CA LEU A 3 -25.20 14.98 -2.11
C LEU A 3 -26.58 14.29 -2.12
N ASN A 4 -27.47 14.73 -3.01
CA ASN A 4 -28.72 14.02 -3.26
C ASN A 4 -28.51 12.85 -4.25
N GLU A 5 -29.49 11.97 -4.40
CA GLU A 5 -29.39 10.78 -5.26
C GLU A 5 -29.07 11.10 -6.73
N LEU A 6 -29.61 12.19 -7.27
CA LEU A 6 -29.31 12.62 -8.64
C LEU A 6 -27.84 13.01 -8.78
N GLN A 7 -27.34 13.84 -7.86
CA GLN A 7 -25.94 14.24 -7.84
C GLN A 7 -24.99 13.06 -7.66
N LEU A 8 -25.38 12.05 -6.87
CA LEU A 8 -24.61 10.82 -6.69
C LEU A 8 -24.58 9.97 -7.97
N ALA A 9 -25.69 9.89 -8.70
CA ALA A 9 -25.75 9.21 -9.99
C ALA A 9 -24.88 9.92 -11.05
N GLU A 10 -24.94 11.26 -11.11
CA GLU A 10 -24.11 12.06 -12.01
C GLU A 10 -22.61 11.95 -11.66
N LEU A 11 -22.26 12.01 -10.37
CA LEU A 11 -20.90 11.77 -9.88
C LEU A 11 -20.37 10.42 -10.35
N ALA A 12 -21.16 9.36 -10.20
CA ALA A 12 -20.77 8.02 -10.64
C ALA A 12 -20.54 7.98 -12.16
N SER A 13 -21.47 8.52 -12.95
CA SER A 13 -21.37 8.57 -14.40
C SER A 13 -20.11 9.30 -14.88
N GLU A 14 -19.80 10.47 -14.31
CA GLU A 14 -18.61 11.25 -14.69
C GLU A 14 -17.30 10.52 -14.35
N LEU A 15 -17.21 9.91 -13.17
CA LEU A 15 -16.02 9.15 -12.77
C LEU A 15 -15.87 7.85 -13.59
N ASP A 16 -16.96 7.16 -13.90
CA ASP A 16 -16.96 5.99 -14.78
C ASP A 16 -16.52 6.37 -16.21
N GLN A 17 -16.92 7.54 -16.71
CA GLN A 17 -16.47 8.06 -18.01
C GLN A 17 -14.95 8.35 -18.03
N VAL A 18 -14.42 8.94 -16.96
CA VAL A 18 -12.97 9.15 -16.80
C VAL A 18 -12.23 7.80 -16.85
N LYS A 19 -12.73 6.79 -16.12
CA LYS A 19 -12.17 5.44 -16.14
C LYS A 19 -12.22 4.85 -17.56
N ALA A 20 -13.39 4.85 -18.19
CA ALA A 20 -13.59 4.27 -19.51
C ALA A 20 -12.71 4.94 -20.57
N GLY A 21 -12.53 6.26 -20.49
CA GLY A 21 -11.66 7.02 -21.38
C GLY A 21 -10.21 6.54 -21.36
N VAL A 22 -9.66 6.23 -20.18
CA VAL A 22 -8.31 5.66 -20.06
C VAL A 22 -8.27 4.19 -20.47
N MET A 23 -9.20 3.39 -19.96
CA MET A 23 -9.20 1.93 -20.16
C MET A 23 -9.37 1.55 -21.64
N SER A 24 -10.07 2.36 -22.44
CA SER A 24 -10.25 2.15 -23.88
C SER A 24 -9.01 2.46 -24.72
N GLN A 25 -8.01 3.14 -24.15
CA GLN A 25 -6.80 3.59 -24.86
C GLN A 25 -5.54 2.81 -24.46
N LEU A 26 -5.66 1.81 -23.58
CA LEU A 26 -4.52 1.02 -23.12
C LEU A 26 -3.87 0.28 -24.28
N GLY A 27 -2.53 0.29 -24.32
CA GLY A 27 -1.80 -0.43 -25.36
C GLY A 27 -0.29 -0.41 -25.14
N ASP A 28 0.45 -0.34 -26.25
CA ASP A 28 1.90 -0.55 -26.21
C ASP A 28 2.68 0.43 -25.32
N LYS A 29 2.13 1.63 -25.08
CA LYS A 29 2.78 2.62 -24.23
C LYS A 29 2.89 2.12 -22.79
N GLU A 30 1.79 1.64 -22.23
CA GLU A 30 1.70 1.10 -20.87
C GLU A 30 2.48 -0.21 -20.76
N ALA A 31 2.38 -1.08 -21.78
CA ALA A 31 3.13 -2.33 -21.84
C ALA A 31 4.66 -2.10 -21.86
N ARG A 32 5.15 -1.14 -22.66
CA ARG A 32 6.58 -0.77 -22.68
C ARG A 32 7.01 -0.15 -21.36
N TYR A 33 6.16 0.66 -20.74
CA TYR A 33 6.46 1.29 -19.46
C TYR A 33 6.72 0.24 -18.37
N ILE A 34 5.78 -0.69 -18.14
CA ILE A 34 5.91 -1.67 -17.06
C ILE A 34 7.06 -2.66 -17.31
N ARG A 35 7.30 -3.06 -18.57
CA ARG A 35 8.46 -3.89 -18.94
C ARG A 35 9.78 -3.17 -18.69
N ARG A 36 9.85 -1.85 -18.96
CA ARG A 36 11.01 -1.03 -18.62
C ARG A 36 11.20 -0.92 -17.11
N MET A 37 10.14 -0.75 -16.34
CA MET A 37 10.23 -0.74 -14.87
C MET A 37 10.75 -2.06 -14.33
N LEU A 38 10.26 -3.19 -14.85
CA LEU A 38 10.76 -4.52 -14.51
C LEU A 38 12.25 -4.68 -14.84
N LEU A 39 12.69 -4.22 -16.01
CA LEU A 39 14.11 -4.25 -16.39
C LEU A 39 14.96 -3.38 -15.44
N THR A 40 14.55 -2.13 -15.19
CA THR A 40 15.24 -1.23 -14.26
C THR A 40 15.35 -1.83 -12.86
N GLN A 41 14.27 -2.43 -12.36
CA GLN A 41 14.24 -3.12 -11.08
C GLN A 41 15.25 -4.28 -11.04
N ARG A 42 15.25 -5.15 -12.06
CA ARG A 42 16.17 -6.31 -12.14
C ARG A 42 17.64 -5.87 -12.22
N LEU A 43 17.94 -4.89 -13.07
CA LEU A 43 19.29 -4.35 -13.21
C LEU A 43 19.75 -3.70 -11.90
N SER A 44 18.87 -2.98 -11.21
CA SER A 44 19.19 -2.37 -9.90
C SER A 44 19.44 -3.44 -8.84
N ALA A 45 18.65 -4.53 -8.82
CA ALA A 45 18.86 -5.63 -7.89
C ALA A 45 20.19 -6.35 -8.13
N ILE A 46 20.52 -6.66 -9.39
CA ILE A 46 21.77 -7.35 -9.76
C ILE A 46 22.98 -6.45 -9.47
N SER A 47 22.97 -5.22 -9.97
CA SER A 47 24.05 -4.25 -9.74
C SER A 47 24.24 -3.97 -8.26
N GLY A 48 23.14 -3.80 -7.51
CA GLY A 48 23.20 -3.59 -6.06
C GLY A 48 23.92 -4.73 -5.33
N ARG A 49 23.62 -5.97 -5.70
CA ARG A 49 24.24 -7.16 -5.10
C ARG A 49 25.71 -7.31 -5.46
N ILE A 50 26.09 -7.03 -6.71
CA ILE A 50 27.50 -7.04 -7.14
C ILE A 50 28.30 -5.96 -6.40
N LEU A 51 27.78 -4.72 -6.36
CA LEU A 51 28.48 -3.60 -5.76
C LEU A 51 28.65 -3.72 -4.24
N MET A 52 27.70 -4.34 -3.53
CA MET A 52 27.86 -4.63 -2.11
C MET A 52 29.03 -5.57 -1.84
N VAL A 53 29.26 -6.58 -2.70
CA VAL A 53 30.44 -7.46 -2.61
C VAL A 53 31.71 -6.65 -2.89
N LEU A 54 31.70 -5.80 -3.93
CA LEU A 54 32.84 -4.94 -4.27
C LEU A 54 33.13 -3.81 -3.25
N GLY A 55 32.33 -3.71 -2.19
CA GLY A 55 32.51 -2.76 -1.09
C GLY A 55 33.88 -2.85 -0.39
N PHE A 56 34.58 -3.99 -0.48
CA PHE A 56 35.95 -4.10 0.05
C PHE A 56 36.96 -3.22 -0.68
N LEU A 57 36.70 -2.86 -1.95
CA LEU A 57 37.57 -1.96 -2.70
C LEU A 57 37.42 -0.52 -2.21
N THR A 58 36.17 -0.10 -1.96
CA THR A 58 35.86 1.19 -1.35
C THR A 58 34.44 1.18 -0.75
N PRO A 59 34.24 1.77 0.45
CA PRO A 59 32.93 1.83 1.10
C PRO A 59 31.84 2.47 0.23
N TRP A 60 32.19 3.35 -0.70
CA TRP A 60 31.22 4.01 -1.59
C TRP A 60 30.51 3.04 -2.54
N LEU A 61 31.18 1.98 -2.99
CA LEU A 61 30.53 0.94 -3.80
C LEU A 61 29.52 0.17 -2.96
N TRP A 62 29.79 -0.06 -1.68
CA TRP A 62 28.82 -0.67 -0.78
C TRP A 62 27.59 0.23 -0.59
N VAL A 63 27.79 1.53 -0.34
CA VAL A 63 26.69 2.50 -0.20
C VAL A 63 25.82 2.54 -1.46
N LEU A 64 26.44 2.63 -2.65
CA LEU A 64 25.73 2.59 -3.92
C LEU A 64 25.01 1.24 -4.12
N GLY A 65 25.64 0.14 -3.71
CA GLY A 65 25.06 -1.20 -3.76
C GLY A 65 23.78 -1.32 -2.93
N VAL A 66 23.82 -0.81 -1.70
CA VAL A 66 22.63 -0.74 -0.82
C VAL A 66 21.56 0.16 -1.42
N ALA A 67 21.92 1.33 -1.94
CA ALA A 67 20.97 2.26 -2.54
C ALA A 67 20.24 1.65 -3.75
N LEU A 68 20.97 0.96 -4.64
CA LEU A 68 20.38 0.28 -5.80
C LEU A 68 19.51 -0.92 -5.40
N LEU A 69 19.92 -1.68 -4.38
CA LEU A 69 19.09 -2.77 -3.88
C LEU A 69 17.81 -2.24 -3.20
N ALA A 70 17.91 -1.15 -2.44
CA ALA A 70 16.74 -0.49 -1.85
C ALA A 70 15.80 0.03 -2.93
N LEU A 71 16.33 0.68 -3.98
CA LEU A 71 15.56 1.11 -5.15
C LEU A 71 14.84 -0.08 -5.81
N ALA A 72 15.55 -1.19 -6.05
CA ALA A 72 14.96 -2.39 -6.64
C ALA A 72 13.81 -2.94 -5.79
N LYS A 73 13.97 -2.99 -4.47
CA LYS A 73 12.93 -3.45 -3.55
C LYS A 73 11.74 -2.50 -3.48
N ILE A 74 11.96 -1.18 -3.57
CA ILE A 74 10.89 -0.18 -3.63
C ILE A 74 10.10 -0.32 -4.94
N LEU A 75 10.78 -0.40 -6.08
CA LEU A 75 10.12 -0.56 -7.40
C LEU A 75 9.34 -1.88 -7.48
N ASP A 76 9.92 -2.97 -6.98
CA ASP A 76 9.25 -4.27 -6.94
C ASP A 76 7.99 -4.23 -6.05
N ASN A 77 8.07 -3.62 -4.86
CA ASN A 77 6.93 -3.54 -3.96
C ASN A 77 5.84 -2.59 -4.48
N MET A 78 6.21 -1.40 -4.93
CA MET A 78 5.30 -0.28 -5.15
C MET A 78 4.89 -0.15 -6.62
N GLU A 79 5.83 0.07 -7.53
CA GLU A 79 5.49 0.39 -8.93
C GLU A 79 5.10 -0.85 -9.73
N ILE A 80 5.71 -1.99 -9.43
CA ILE A 80 5.48 -3.23 -10.17
C ILE A 80 4.47 -4.09 -9.41
N GLY A 81 4.84 -4.58 -8.23
CA GLY A 81 4.12 -5.66 -7.57
C GLY A 81 2.73 -5.26 -7.11
N HIS A 82 2.60 -4.14 -6.42
CA HIS A 82 1.29 -3.60 -6.04
C HIS A 82 0.38 -3.42 -7.26
N ASN A 83 0.87 -2.72 -8.29
CA ASN A 83 0.09 -2.41 -9.49
C ASN A 83 -0.31 -3.67 -10.28
N VAL A 84 0.62 -4.61 -10.47
CA VAL A 84 0.32 -5.90 -11.12
C VAL A 84 -0.67 -6.71 -10.29
N LEU A 85 -0.54 -6.75 -8.97
CA LEU A 85 -1.46 -7.49 -8.10
C LEU A 85 -2.86 -6.87 -8.00
N HIS A 86 -3.01 -5.59 -8.35
CA HIS A 86 -4.31 -4.96 -8.59
C HIS A 86 -4.92 -5.29 -9.96
N GLY A 87 -4.23 -6.05 -10.81
CA GLY A 87 -4.73 -6.44 -12.14
C GLY A 87 -4.55 -5.37 -13.20
N GLN A 88 -3.79 -4.30 -12.92
CA GLN A 88 -3.64 -3.16 -13.83
C GLN A 88 -3.06 -3.54 -15.21
N TYR A 89 -2.37 -4.67 -15.30
CA TYR A 89 -1.73 -5.15 -16.53
C TYR A 89 -2.30 -6.48 -17.05
N ASP A 90 -3.39 -6.99 -16.48
CA ASP A 90 -3.96 -8.30 -16.86
C ASP A 90 -4.47 -8.32 -18.31
N TRP A 91 -4.89 -7.18 -18.85
CA TRP A 91 -5.28 -6.99 -20.25
C TRP A 91 -4.16 -7.32 -21.24
N MET A 92 -2.88 -7.27 -20.82
CA MET A 92 -1.74 -7.66 -21.64
C MET A 92 -1.63 -9.18 -21.85
N ASN A 93 -2.27 -9.98 -20.99
CA ASN A 93 -2.07 -11.42 -20.89
C ASN A 93 -0.58 -11.84 -20.87
N ASP A 94 0.27 -11.01 -20.24
CA ASP A 94 1.70 -11.23 -20.17
C ASP A 94 2.01 -12.35 -19.15
N PRO A 95 2.83 -13.36 -19.50
CA PRO A 95 3.03 -14.52 -18.64
C PRO A 95 3.71 -14.19 -17.31
N VAL A 96 4.44 -13.07 -17.24
CA VAL A 96 5.14 -12.62 -16.03
C VAL A 96 4.28 -11.61 -15.28
N LEU A 97 3.68 -10.63 -15.97
CA LEU A 97 3.04 -9.46 -15.36
C LEU A 97 1.52 -9.60 -15.13
N HIS A 98 1.03 -10.84 -14.99
CA HIS A 98 -0.39 -11.12 -14.74
C HIS A 98 -0.67 -11.38 -13.25
N SER A 99 -1.65 -10.69 -12.67
CA SER A 99 -1.99 -10.67 -11.24
C SER A 99 -2.22 -12.06 -10.63
N GLN A 100 -2.75 -12.99 -11.42
CA GLN A 100 -3.00 -14.37 -11.02
C GLN A 100 -1.72 -15.18 -10.75
N ARG A 101 -0.61 -14.87 -11.43
CA ARG A 101 0.63 -15.64 -11.38
C ARG A 101 1.81 -14.87 -10.79
N PHE A 102 1.73 -13.53 -10.84
CA PHE A 102 2.78 -12.67 -10.35
C PHE A 102 2.97 -12.86 -8.84
N GLU A 103 4.24 -12.88 -8.42
CA GLU A 103 4.60 -12.81 -7.02
C GLU A 103 5.72 -11.79 -6.79
N TRP A 104 5.46 -10.85 -5.88
CA TRP A 104 6.41 -9.81 -5.48
C TRP A 104 7.41 -10.26 -4.42
N ASP A 105 8.49 -9.49 -4.32
CA ASP A 105 9.60 -9.67 -3.39
C ASP A 105 9.35 -9.07 -2.00
N ILE A 106 8.27 -9.49 -1.33
CA ILE A 106 8.00 -9.14 0.07
C ILE A 106 7.53 -10.35 0.88
N ALA A 107 7.32 -10.20 2.19
CA ALA A 107 6.84 -11.29 3.05
C ALA A 107 5.33 -11.63 2.88
N CYS A 108 4.51 -10.68 2.44
CA CYS A 108 3.08 -10.89 2.19
C CYS A 108 2.87 -11.69 0.91
N ASP A 109 2.05 -12.75 0.91
CA ASP A 109 1.72 -13.51 -0.29
C ASP A 109 0.68 -12.81 -1.16
N ALA A 110 0.83 -12.91 -2.49
CA ALA A 110 -0.10 -12.30 -3.45
C ALA A 110 -1.55 -12.77 -3.26
N GLY A 111 -1.73 -14.03 -2.83
CA GLY A 111 -3.05 -14.60 -2.58
C GLY A 111 -3.77 -13.90 -1.43
N SER A 112 -3.08 -13.68 -0.31
CA SER A 112 -3.63 -12.93 0.82
C SER A 112 -3.91 -11.49 0.43
N TRP A 113 -2.95 -10.80 -0.20
CA TRP A 113 -3.15 -9.43 -0.70
C TRP A 113 -4.44 -9.28 -1.53
N LYS A 114 -4.68 -10.17 -2.49
CA LYS A 114 -5.90 -10.14 -3.31
C LYS A 114 -7.18 -10.42 -2.50
N ARG A 115 -7.13 -11.27 -1.48
CA ARG A 115 -8.30 -11.61 -0.65
C ARG A 115 -8.64 -10.51 0.35
N THR A 116 -7.63 -9.85 0.92
CA THR A 116 -7.82 -8.87 1.99
C THR A 116 -7.69 -7.46 1.47
N HIS A 117 -6.53 -7.03 1.00
CA HIS A 117 -6.39 -5.67 0.50
C HIS A 117 -7.32 -5.37 -0.71
N ASN A 118 -7.25 -6.16 -1.80
CA ASN A 118 -8.06 -5.84 -2.99
C ASN A 118 -9.57 -5.96 -2.76
N PHE A 119 -10.01 -6.88 -1.87
CA PHE A 119 -11.44 -7.07 -1.62
C PHE A 119 -11.92 -6.34 -0.36
N GLU A 120 -11.35 -6.63 0.82
CA GLU A 120 -11.81 -6.02 2.07
C GLU A 120 -11.52 -4.52 2.11
N HIS A 121 -10.28 -4.10 1.81
CA HIS A 121 -9.90 -2.71 1.92
C HIS A 121 -10.52 -1.87 0.79
N HIS A 122 -10.25 -2.16 -0.48
CA HIS A 122 -10.79 -1.36 -1.60
C HIS A 122 -12.32 -1.33 -1.70
N THR A 123 -13.02 -2.38 -1.25
CA THR A 123 -14.49 -2.34 -1.22
C THR A 123 -15.00 -1.49 -0.06
N TYR A 124 -14.41 -1.66 1.13
CA TYR A 124 -14.94 -1.11 2.38
C TYR A 124 -14.07 -0.02 3.01
N THR A 125 -13.22 0.66 2.23
CA THR A 125 -12.22 1.65 2.68
C THR A 125 -12.73 2.52 3.83
N ASN A 126 -12.03 2.47 4.96
CA ASN A 126 -12.31 3.19 6.21
C ASN A 126 -13.70 2.95 6.85
N ILE A 127 -14.44 1.92 6.45
CA ILE A 127 -15.65 1.50 7.16
C ILE A 127 -15.26 0.72 8.41
N ILE A 128 -15.55 1.28 9.58
CA ILE A 128 -15.20 0.73 10.88
C ILE A 128 -15.82 -0.67 11.07
N GLY A 129 -14.95 -1.65 11.32
CA GLY A 129 -15.31 -3.05 11.53
C GLY A 129 -15.43 -3.89 10.25
N LYS A 130 -15.34 -3.26 9.07
CA LYS A 130 -15.26 -3.92 7.76
C LYS A 130 -13.84 -3.82 7.18
N ASP A 131 -13.31 -2.60 7.09
CA ASP A 131 -11.91 -2.36 6.74
C ASP A 131 -11.01 -2.59 7.96
N ARG A 132 -9.95 -3.36 7.73
CA ARG A 132 -8.99 -3.74 8.77
C ARG A 132 -7.76 -2.86 8.71
N ASP A 133 -7.50 -2.19 7.60
CA ASP A 133 -6.29 -1.43 7.35
C ASP A 133 -6.28 -0.14 8.18
N PHE A 134 -7.45 0.38 8.56
CA PHE A 134 -7.54 1.53 9.45
C PHE A 134 -6.90 1.25 10.82
N GLY A 135 -5.68 1.77 11.00
CA GLY A 135 -4.87 1.56 12.21
C GLY A 135 -4.20 0.18 12.30
N TYR A 136 -4.23 -0.67 11.26
CA TYR A 136 -3.68 -2.04 11.26
C TYR A 136 -4.05 -2.89 12.49
N GLY A 137 -5.14 -2.54 13.18
CA GLY A 137 -5.51 -3.08 14.50
C GLY A 137 -4.50 -2.81 15.65
N LEU A 138 -3.35 -2.20 15.36
CA LEU A 138 -2.26 -1.92 16.30
C LEU A 138 -2.30 -0.48 16.82
N LEU A 139 -2.61 0.45 15.93
CA LEU A 139 -2.64 1.89 16.19
C LEU A 139 -4.09 2.37 16.30
N ARG A 140 -4.34 3.17 17.32
CA ARG A 140 -5.55 3.98 17.49
C ARG A 140 -5.37 5.28 16.73
N LEU A 141 -6.16 5.47 15.67
CA LEU A 141 -6.09 6.64 14.78
C LEU A 141 -7.38 7.46 14.77
N SER A 142 -8.39 7.09 15.55
CA SER A 142 -9.60 7.88 15.74
C SER A 142 -10.20 7.62 17.12
N ASN A 143 -11.20 8.42 17.48
CA ASN A 143 -11.99 8.21 18.68
C ASN A 143 -13.02 7.09 18.56
N ASP A 144 -13.19 6.51 17.36
CA ASP A 144 -14.05 5.34 17.12
C ASP A 144 -13.56 4.10 17.89
N PHE A 145 -12.29 4.09 18.29
CA PHE A 145 -11.69 3.03 19.09
C PHE A 145 -11.49 3.48 20.54
N ARG A 146 -11.86 2.60 21.48
CA ARG A 146 -11.61 2.80 22.91
C ARG A 146 -10.11 2.88 23.20
N TRP A 147 -9.70 3.94 23.89
CA TRP A 147 -8.33 4.09 24.38
C TRP A 147 -7.97 3.04 25.44
N ARG A 148 -6.71 2.58 25.43
CA ARG A 148 -6.14 1.61 26.37
C ARG A 148 -4.75 2.07 26.81
N LEU A 149 -4.28 1.65 27.98
CA LEU A 149 -2.95 2.02 28.50
C LEU A 149 -1.79 1.75 27.52
N ARG A 150 -1.86 0.66 26.75
CA ARG A 150 -0.86 0.35 25.70
C ARG A 150 -0.72 1.44 24.63
N ASN A 151 -1.74 2.29 24.45
CA ASN A 151 -1.68 3.39 23.48
C ASN A 151 -0.66 4.47 23.87
N LEU A 152 -0.19 4.54 25.12
CA LEU A 152 0.94 5.40 25.48
C LEU A 152 2.23 5.02 24.72
N TRP A 153 2.37 3.75 24.34
CA TRP A 153 3.50 3.21 23.57
C TRP A 153 3.23 3.20 22.06
N GLN A 154 2.18 3.88 21.60
CA GLN A 154 1.75 3.85 20.21
C GLN A 154 2.80 4.41 19.26
N PHE A 155 3.50 5.48 19.63
CA PHE A 155 4.57 6.01 18.78
C PHE A 155 5.72 5.02 18.61
N VAL A 156 6.13 4.33 19.68
CA VAL A 156 7.12 3.24 19.59
C VAL A 156 6.59 2.08 18.74
N THR A 157 5.32 1.71 18.91
CA THR A 157 4.66 0.69 18.10
C THR A 157 4.67 1.06 16.61
N TYR A 158 4.44 2.34 16.29
CA TYR A 158 4.53 2.87 14.92
C TYR A 158 5.94 2.75 14.34
N LEU A 159 6.99 3.06 15.12
CA LEU A 159 8.37 2.92 14.67
C LEU A 159 8.76 1.46 14.40
N VAL A 160 8.36 0.54 15.28
CA VAL A 160 8.60 -0.90 15.11
C VAL A 160 7.83 -1.42 13.89
N LEU A 161 6.54 -1.07 13.77
CA LEU A 161 5.72 -1.44 12.62
C LEU A 161 6.32 -0.90 11.32
N SER A 162 6.77 0.35 11.28
CA SER A 162 7.38 0.96 10.09
C SER A 162 8.70 0.27 9.72
N THR A 163 9.52 -0.10 10.69
CA THR A 163 10.79 -0.80 10.44
C THR A 163 10.58 -2.23 9.96
N LEU A 164 9.52 -2.90 10.44
CA LEU A 164 9.16 -4.27 10.10
C LEU A 164 7.96 -4.36 9.15
N PHE A 165 7.71 -3.30 8.35
CA PHE A 165 6.43 -3.11 7.67
C PHE A 165 5.98 -4.29 6.82
N GLN A 166 6.87 -4.90 6.04
CA GLN A 166 6.53 -6.08 5.23
C GLN A 166 5.97 -7.26 6.05
N TRP A 167 6.48 -7.44 7.27
CA TRP A 167 6.07 -8.51 8.18
C TRP A 167 4.76 -8.15 8.86
N GLY A 168 4.59 -6.87 9.22
CA GLY A 168 3.32 -6.32 9.68
C GLY A 168 2.20 -6.52 8.66
N VAL A 169 2.44 -6.16 7.40
CA VAL A 169 1.51 -6.39 6.28
C VAL A 169 1.24 -7.89 6.12
N SER A 170 2.27 -8.73 6.02
CA SER A 170 2.08 -10.19 5.87
C SER A 170 1.19 -10.79 6.97
N TYR A 171 1.43 -10.41 8.24
CA TYR A 171 0.60 -10.86 9.36
C TYR A 171 -0.82 -10.30 9.31
N HIS A 172 -0.97 -9.02 8.94
CA HIS A 172 -2.24 -8.32 8.87
C HIS A 172 -3.18 -8.88 7.78
N GLU A 173 -2.64 -9.00 6.57
CA GLU A 173 -3.31 -9.53 5.37
C GLU A 173 -3.71 -10.99 5.57
N LEU A 174 -2.89 -11.80 6.25
CA LEU A 174 -3.28 -13.17 6.60
C LEU A 174 -4.46 -13.23 7.60
N ALA A 175 -4.86 -12.10 8.17
CA ALA A 175 -5.68 -12.09 9.36
C ALA A 175 -5.06 -12.88 10.51
N GLY A 176 -3.77 -12.66 10.79
CA GLY A 176 -2.98 -13.45 11.72
C GLY A 176 -3.66 -13.68 13.08
N GLU A 177 -4.37 -12.69 13.63
CA GLU A 177 -5.12 -12.87 14.87
C GLU A 177 -6.18 -14.00 14.77
N ARG A 178 -6.89 -14.09 13.64
CA ARG A 178 -7.91 -15.11 13.40
C ARG A 178 -7.30 -16.47 13.05
N VAL A 179 -6.27 -16.47 12.21
CA VAL A 179 -5.64 -17.68 11.68
C VAL A 179 -4.77 -18.37 12.73
N PHE A 180 -4.03 -17.61 13.54
CA PHE A 180 -3.15 -18.17 14.56
C PHE A 180 -3.86 -18.38 15.91
N PHE A 181 -4.80 -17.51 16.29
CA PHE A 181 -5.45 -17.55 17.61
C PHE A 181 -6.94 -17.91 17.59
N GLY A 182 -7.51 -18.28 16.44
CA GLY A 182 -8.78 -19.02 16.36
C GLY A 182 -10.06 -18.22 16.61
N LYS A 183 -10.03 -16.88 16.62
CA LYS A 183 -11.24 -16.04 16.73
C LYS A 183 -12.08 -16.11 15.44
N LYS A 184 -12.90 -17.15 15.31
CA LYS A 184 -13.83 -17.32 14.18
C LYS A 184 -14.97 -16.30 14.30
N LYS A 185 -15.29 -15.62 13.20
CA LYS A 185 -16.60 -14.95 13.08
C LYS A 185 -17.60 -16.02 12.60
N PRO A 186 -18.76 -16.19 13.25
CA PRO A 186 -19.71 -17.27 12.95
C PRO A 186 -20.15 -17.30 11.48
N ASP A 187 -20.29 -16.14 10.84
CA ASP A 187 -20.97 -16.02 9.53
C ASP A 187 -20.02 -15.81 8.34
N ARG A 188 -18.73 -16.17 8.48
CA ARG A 188 -17.74 -15.95 7.40
C ARG A 188 -17.23 -17.27 6.83
N ILE A 189 -17.68 -17.59 5.62
CA ILE A 189 -17.12 -18.69 4.82
C ILE A 189 -15.72 -18.26 4.36
N ASN A 190 -14.68 -18.90 4.91
CA ASN A 190 -13.32 -18.70 4.42
C ASN A 190 -13.12 -19.59 3.20
N SER A 191 -12.79 -18.99 2.06
CA SER A 191 -12.48 -19.74 0.82
C SER A 191 -11.17 -20.53 0.90
N VAL A 192 -10.33 -20.28 1.90
CA VAL A 192 -9.04 -20.94 2.12
C VAL A 192 -8.94 -21.41 3.58
N SER A 193 -8.44 -22.63 3.79
CA SER A 193 -8.27 -23.19 5.12
C SER A 193 -7.20 -22.44 5.94
N HIS A 194 -7.34 -22.40 7.26
CA HIS A 194 -6.33 -21.78 8.14
C HIS A 194 -4.96 -22.45 8.01
N SER A 195 -4.91 -23.77 7.77
CA SER A 195 -3.65 -24.49 7.55
C SER A 195 -2.94 -24.03 6.29
N ASP A 196 -3.67 -23.80 5.19
CA ASP A 196 -3.06 -23.36 3.93
C ASP A 196 -2.57 -21.92 4.03
N LEU A 197 -3.30 -21.05 4.74
CA LEU A 197 -2.84 -19.71 5.07
C LEU A 197 -1.53 -19.75 5.88
N LYS A 198 -1.45 -20.58 6.93
CA LYS A 198 -0.20 -20.75 7.71
C LYS A 198 0.96 -21.24 6.84
N LYS A 199 0.71 -22.23 5.97
CA LYS A 199 1.73 -22.75 5.04
C LYS A 199 2.21 -21.66 4.08
N ALA A 200 1.30 -20.86 3.51
CA ALA A 200 1.65 -19.75 2.64
C ALA A 200 2.50 -18.70 3.38
N PHE A 201 2.08 -18.31 4.58
CA PHE A 201 2.80 -17.36 5.43
C PHE A 201 4.23 -17.83 5.75
N PHE A 202 4.37 -19.00 6.36
CA PHE A 202 5.68 -19.51 6.76
C PHE A 202 6.54 -19.89 5.56
N GLY A 203 5.96 -20.47 4.51
CA GLY A 203 6.69 -20.84 3.30
C GLY A 203 7.21 -19.61 2.56
N LYS A 204 6.43 -18.53 2.47
CA LYS A 204 6.91 -17.29 1.87
C LYS A 204 7.90 -16.55 2.77
N GLY A 205 7.60 -16.43 4.07
CA GLY A 205 8.49 -15.81 5.04
C GLY A 205 9.85 -16.49 5.13
N ALA A 206 9.89 -17.82 5.20
CA ALA A 206 11.13 -18.59 5.24
C ALA A 206 11.95 -18.42 3.96
N ARG A 207 11.32 -18.43 2.77
CA ARG A 207 12.02 -18.15 1.50
C ARG A 207 12.66 -16.77 1.48
N GLN A 208 11.94 -15.75 2.00
CA GLN A 208 12.49 -14.40 2.06
C GLN A 208 13.64 -14.27 3.05
N LEU A 209 13.49 -14.85 4.24
CA LEU A 209 14.55 -14.84 5.25
C LEU A 209 15.79 -15.59 4.76
N PHE A 210 15.61 -16.79 4.19
CA PHE A 210 16.69 -17.58 3.63
C PHE A 210 17.40 -16.82 2.51
N LYS A 211 16.66 -16.28 1.54
CA LYS A 211 17.24 -15.56 0.41
C LYS A 211 18.10 -14.38 0.87
N ASP A 212 17.53 -13.45 1.64
CA ASP A 212 18.19 -12.19 1.98
C ASP A 212 19.23 -12.33 3.10
N TYR A 213 19.09 -13.28 4.02
CA TYR A 213 19.97 -13.37 5.20
C TYR A 213 20.81 -14.65 5.27
N VAL A 214 20.62 -15.62 4.37
CA VAL A 214 21.44 -16.84 4.29
C VAL A 214 22.09 -16.98 2.91
N PHE A 215 21.29 -17.11 1.85
CA PHE A 215 21.80 -17.38 0.50
C PHE A 215 22.74 -16.30 -0.01
N PHE A 216 22.31 -15.03 -0.05
CA PHE A 216 23.15 -13.95 -0.58
C PHE A 216 24.41 -13.68 0.26
N PRO A 217 24.35 -13.65 1.61
CA PRO A 217 25.55 -13.59 2.43
C PRO A 217 26.49 -14.79 2.19
N LEU A 218 25.97 -16.01 2.09
CA LEU A 218 26.78 -17.23 1.91
C LEU A 218 27.57 -17.20 0.59
N ILE A 219 26.92 -16.85 -0.53
CA ILE A 219 27.60 -16.78 -1.83
C ILE A 219 28.57 -15.59 -1.95
N ALA A 220 28.50 -14.63 -1.03
CA ALA A 220 29.43 -13.50 -0.97
C ALA A 220 30.79 -13.85 -0.33
N GLY A 221 30.94 -15.07 0.21
CA GLY A 221 32.20 -15.55 0.77
C GLY A 221 32.71 -14.65 1.91
N PRO A 222 33.97 -14.16 1.88
CA PRO A 222 34.50 -13.29 2.92
C PRO A 222 33.69 -12.01 3.16
N MET A 223 32.90 -11.56 2.17
CA MET A 223 32.09 -10.35 2.25
C MET A 223 30.69 -10.57 2.84
N TRP A 224 30.43 -11.75 3.42
CA TRP A 224 29.11 -12.12 3.92
C TRP A 224 28.51 -11.11 4.92
N LEU A 225 29.32 -10.53 5.84
CA LEU A 225 28.85 -9.52 6.79
C LEU A 225 28.36 -8.24 6.09
N TRP A 226 29.09 -7.80 5.07
CA TRP A 226 28.75 -6.60 4.29
C TRP A 226 27.46 -6.80 3.50
N VAL A 227 27.29 -7.97 2.88
CA VAL A 227 26.07 -8.31 2.15
C VAL A 227 24.88 -8.51 3.10
N LEU A 228 25.09 -9.13 4.27
CA LEU A 228 24.07 -9.27 5.31
C LEU A 228 23.57 -7.91 5.79
N ALA A 229 24.50 -7.02 6.17
CA ALA A 229 24.19 -5.67 6.61
C ALA A 229 23.51 -4.85 5.51
N GLY A 230 23.98 -4.99 4.25
CA GLY A 230 23.40 -4.28 3.11
C GLY A 230 21.98 -4.74 2.77
N ASN A 231 21.72 -6.05 2.80
CA ASN A 231 20.36 -6.60 2.64
C ASN A 231 19.42 -6.13 3.77
N LEU A 232 19.91 -6.10 5.02
CA LEU A 232 19.15 -5.58 6.15
C LEU A 232 18.79 -4.12 5.95
N LEU A 233 19.77 -3.27 5.62
CA LEU A 233 19.58 -1.84 5.43
C LEU A 233 18.66 -1.54 4.23
N ALA A 234 18.82 -2.23 3.11
CA ALA A 234 17.93 -2.08 1.96
C ALA A 234 16.47 -2.46 2.29
N ASN A 235 16.26 -3.50 3.09
CA ASN A 235 14.92 -3.87 3.57
C ASN A 235 14.35 -2.82 4.53
N ILE A 236 15.16 -2.26 5.43
CA ILE A 236 14.72 -1.17 6.33
C ILE A 236 14.32 0.07 5.54
N ILE A 237 15.15 0.51 4.59
CA ILE A 237 14.85 1.65 3.71
C ILE A 237 13.51 1.45 3.00
N ARG A 238 13.33 0.28 2.37
CA ARG A 238 12.07 -0.04 1.70
C ARG A 238 10.89 -0.06 2.67
N ASN A 239 11.03 -0.69 3.85
CA ASN A 239 9.96 -0.78 4.83
C ASN A 239 9.51 0.60 5.32
N LEU A 240 10.45 1.47 5.69
CA LEU A 240 10.17 2.84 6.11
C LEU A 240 9.52 3.65 4.99
N TRP A 241 10.04 3.55 3.76
CA TRP A 241 9.45 4.22 2.60
C TRP A 241 8.01 3.77 2.37
N THR A 242 7.79 2.46 2.37
CA THR A 242 6.47 1.86 2.11
C THR A 242 5.47 2.20 3.20
N SER A 243 5.87 2.08 4.47
CA SER A 243 5.00 2.46 5.57
C SER A 243 4.64 3.94 5.50
N THR A 244 5.60 4.84 5.26
CA THR A 244 5.31 6.27 5.14
C THR A 244 4.32 6.57 4.03
N VAL A 245 4.50 5.99 2.84
CA VAL A 245 3.59 6.17 1.70
C VAL A 245 2.17 5.70 2.02
N ILE A 246 2.02 4.47 2.51
CA ILE A 246 0.71 3.89 2.81
C ILE A 246 -0.01 4.69 3.92
N PHE A 247 0.71 5.09 4.96
CA PHE A 247 0.13 5.89 6.03
C PHE A 247 -0.32 7.28 5.55
N CYS A 248 0.43 7.92 4.66
CA CYS A 248 0.04 9.21 4.07
C CYS A 248 -1.16 9.11 3.14
N GLY A 249 -1.48 7.93 2.62
CA GLY A 249 -2.68 7.70 1.80
C GLY A 249 -3.97 7.57 2.63
N HIS A 250 -3.91 7.06 3.86
CA HIS A 250 -5.09 6.67 4.63
C HIS A 250 -5.26 7.32 6.00
N PHE A 251 -4.23 7.93 6.58
CA PHE A 251 -4.25 8.35 8.00
C PHE A 251 -3.93 9.80 8.24
N THR A 252 -4.00 10.63 7.20
CA THR A 252 -3.83 12.09 7.34
C THR A 252 -4.96 12.69 8.18
N ALA A 253 -4.80 13.92 8.65
CA ALA A 253 -5.77 14.55 9.55
C ALA A 253 -7.20 14.59 8.96
N ASP A 254 -7.31 14.87 7.67
CA ASP A 254 -8.60 15.12 6.99
C ASP A 254 -9.20 13.87 6.34
N VAL A 255 -8.71 12.67 6.66
CA VAL A 255 -9.33 11.41 6.21
C VAL A 255 -10.52 11.05 7.08
N HIS A 256 -11.63 10.74 6.43
CA HIS A 256 -12.89 10.35 7.05
C HIS A 256 -12.96 8.84 7.32
N THR A 257 -13.63 8.48 8.41
CA THR A 257 -14.05 7.12 8.74
C THR A 257 -15.58 7.01 8.67
N PHE A 258 -16.08 5.82 8.42
CA PHE A 258 -17.51 5.57 8.18
C PHE A 258 -18.00 4.41 9.03
N THR A 259 -19.26 4.45 9.47
CA THR A 259 -19.90 3.31 10.15
C THR A 259 -20.57 2.40 9.14
N GLN A 260 -20.78 1.13 9.50
CA GLN A 260 -21.49 0.19 8.61
C GLN A 260 -22.89 0.68 8.25
N GLN A 261 -23.62 1.26 9.21
CA GLN A 261 -24.96 1.80 9.01
C GLN A 261 -24.99 2.97 8.01
N GLN A 262 -23.93 3.80 7.96
CA GLN A 262 -23.84 4.88 6.96
C GLN A 262 -23.64 4.36 5.53
N CYS A 263 -23.15 3.13 5.40
CA CYS A 263 -22.77 2.51 4.15
C CYS A 263 -23.71 1.36 3.75
N GLU A 264 -24.84 1.18 4.43
CA GLU A 264 -25.85 0.20 4.05
C GLU A 264 -26.58 0.67 2.79
N GLY A 265 -26.67 -0.21 1.79
CA GLY A 265 -27.34 0.09 0.53
C GLY A 265 -26.62 1.12 -0.36
N GLU A 266 -25.30 1.32 -0.20
CA GLU A 266 -24.52 2.25 -1.02
C GLU A 266 -24.73 2.01 -2.53
N SER A 267 -25.12 3.06 -3.25
CA SER A 267 -24.99 3.12 -4.71
C SER A 267 -23.53 3.33 -5.12
N ARG A 268 -23.23 3.19 -6.42
CA ARG A 268 -21.88 3.48 -6.96
C ARG A 268 -21.39 4.89 -6.63
N GLY A 269 -22.30 5.87 -6.67
CA GLY A 269 -22.00 7.26 -6.32
C GLY A 269 -21.64 7.44 -4.83
N HIS A 270 -22.36 6.75 -3.94
CA HIS A 270 -22.02 6.74 -2.51
C HIS A 270 -20.62 6.15 -2.28
N TRP A 271 -20.33 5.03 -2.95
CA TRP A 271 -19.00 4.40 -2.88
C TRP A 271 -17.92 5.37 -3.34
N TYR A 272 -18.07 6.02 -4.50
CA TYR A 272 -17.10 7.00 -5.00
C TYR A 272 -16.91 8.19 -4.07
N TYR A 273 -18.01 8.76 -3.56
CA TYR A 273 -17.96 9.85 -2.59
C TYR A 273 -17.14 9.48 -1.35
N ARG A 274 -17.37 8.27 -0.81
CA ARG A 274 -16.62 7.75 0.33
C ARG A 274 -15.14 7.54 0.01
N GLN A 275 -14.81 7.01 -1.16
CA GLN A 275 -13.41 6.78 -1.56
C GLN A 275 -12.60 8.09 -1.65
N ILE A 276 -13.22 9.17 -2.14
CA ILE A 276 -12.58 10.50 -2.19
C ILE A 276 -12.29 11.03 -0.78
N LEU A 277 -13.25 10.92 0.13
CA LEU A 277 -13.11 11.39 1.51
C LEU A 277 -12.24 10.49 2.41
N GLY A 278 -12.13 9.21 2.04
CA GLY A 278 -11.39 8.19 2.77
C GLY A 278 -9.89 8.13 2.43
N SER A 279 -9.45 8.92 1.46
CA SER A 279 -8.10 8.83 0.91
C SER A 279 -7.45 10.20 0.76
N SER A 280 -6.12 10.22 0.71
CA SER A 280 -5.33 11.44 0.64
C SER A 280 -4.22 11.35 -0.38
N ASN A 281 -4.07 12.43 -1.13
CA ASN A 281 -3.00 12.60 -2.09
C ASN A 281 -1.84 13.40 -1.50
N PHE A 282 -0.66 13.18 -2.07
CA PHE A 282 0.51 14.02 -1.82
C PHE A 282 1.31 14.28 -3.11
N THR A 283 1.81 15.50 -3.21
CA THR A 283 2.45 16.04 -4.43
C THR A 283 3.97 15.85 -4.40
N GLY A 284 4.57 15.73 -5.58
CA GLY A 284 6.00 15.60 -5.76
C GLY A 284 6.43 15.64 -7.24
N PRO A 285 7.73 15.49 -7.52
CA PRO A 285 8.23 15.34 -8.88
C PRO A 285 7.89 13.96 -9.48
N ARG A 286 8.03 13.80 -10.80
CA ARG A 286 7.68 12.54 -11.51
C ARG A 286 8.37 11.29 -10.94
N TRP A 287 9.67 11.36 -10.63
CA TRP A 287 10.39 10.21 -10.06
C TRP A 287 9.81 9.79 -8.71
N PHE A 288 9.29 10.73 -7.93
CA PHE A 288 8.73 10.48 -6.62
C PHE A 288 7.43 9.69 -6.75
N HIS A 289 6.58 10.03 -7.73
CA HIS A 289 5.37 9.26 -8.04
C HIS A 289 5.69 7.81 -8.44
N ILE A 290 6.77 7.58 -9.20
CA ILE A 290 7.22 6.22 -9.52
C ILE A 290 7.67 5.47 -8.25
N LEU A 291 8.45 6.13 -7.37
CA LEU A 291 8.90 5.47 -6.13
C LEU A 291 7.76 5.19 -5.15
N THR A 292 6.63 5.89 -5.25
CA THR A 292 5.43 5.62 -4.44
C THR A 292 4.51 4.58 -5.09
N GLY A 293 4.83 4.06 -6.28
CA GLY A 293 3.91 3.21 -7.04
C GLY A 293 2.68 3.99 -7.55
N HIS A 294 2.81 5.31 -7.63
CA HIS A 294 1.77 6.31 -7.78
C HIS A 294 0.72 6.37 -6.66
N LEU A 295 0.97 5.74 -5.50
CA LEU A 295 0.12 5.87 -4.30
C LEU A 295 0.14 7.26 -3.66
N SER A 296 0.96 8.16 -4.19
CA SER A 296 0.79 9.61 -4.07
C SER A 296 -0.56 10.14 -4.57
N CYS A 297 -1.21 9.38 -5.45
CA CYS A 297 -2.55 9.60 -6.00
C CYS A 297 -3.51 8.56 -5.41
N GLN A 298 -3.53 8.43 -4.08
CA GLN A 298 -4.34 7.45 -3.36
C GLN A 298 -5.84 7.56 -3.66
N ILE A 299 -6.35 8.79 -3.84
CA ILE A 299 -7.74 9.01 -4.22
C ILE A 299 -8.02 8.29 -5.54
N GLU A 300 -7.25 8.55 -6.60
CA GLU A 300 -7.42 7.92 -7.91
C GLU A 300 -7.25 6.41 -7.84
N HIS A 301 -6.27 5.95 -7.06
CA HIS A 301 -6.05 4.52 -6.84
C HIS A 301 -7.28 3.84 -6.22
N HIS A 302 -7.94 4.47 -5.25
CA HIS A 302 -9.15 3.92 -4.62
C HIS A 302 -10.38 4.00 -5.53
N LEU A 303 -10.46 5.00 -6.41
CA LEU A 303 -11.53 5.10 -7.39
C LEU A 303 -11.38 4.06 -8.51
N PHE A 304 -10.14 3.83 -8.97
CA PHE A 304 -9.81 3.07 -10.17
C PHE A 304 -8.61 2.10 -9.94
N PRO A 305 -8.67 1.17 -8.99
CA PRO A 305 -7.50 0.38 -8.57
C PRO A 305 -6.90 -0.48 -9.69
N ASP A 306 -7.73 -0.87 -10.65
CA ASP A 306 -7.42 -1.68 -11.83
C ASP A 306 -6.95 -0.86 -13.05
N MET A 307 -6.91 0.47 -12.95
CA MET A 307 -6.32 1.32 -13.99
C MET A 307 -4.78 1.36 -13.84
N PRO A 308 -3.99 1.26 -14.93
CA PRO A 308 -2.54 1.45 -14.84
C PRO A 308 -2.16 2.77 -14.18
N ALA A 309 -1.41 2.66 -13.09
CA ALA A 309 -1.00 3.74 -12.20
C ALA A 309 -0.33 4.94 -12.88
N LEU A 310 0.34 4.71 -14.01
CA LEU A 310 0.91 5.74 -14.89
C LEU A 310 -0.10 6.85 -15.25
N HIS A 311 -1.39 6.53 -15.32
CA HIS A 311 -2.43 7.49 -15.70
C HIS A 311 -2.93 8.34 -14.54
N TYR A 312 -2.68 7.96 -13.27
CA TYR A 312 -3.24 8.67 -12.12
C TYR A 312 -2.87 10.16 -12.10
N LEU A 313 -1.65 10.53 -12.50
CA LEU A 313 -1.26 11.95 -12.59
C LEU A 313 -2.04 12.75 -13.65
N THR A 314 -2.53 12.08 -14.69
CA THR A 314 -3.33 12.71 -15.75
C THR A 314 -4.81 12.75 -15.36
N VAL A 315 -5.25 11.77 -14.58
CA VAL A 315 -6.63 11.63 -14.09
C VAL A 315 -6.91 12.50 -12.87
N ALA A 316 -5.93 12.68 -11.98
CA ALA A 316 -6.10 13.42 -10.73
C ALA A 316 -6.67 14.85 -10.90
N PRO A 317 -6.24 15.67 -11.87
CA PRO A 317 -6.86 16.97 -12.11
C PRO A 317 -8.34 16.88 -12.55
N GLN A 318 -8.72 15.83 -13.28
CA GLN A 318 -10.10 15.60 -13.71
C GLN A 318 -10.98 15.20 -12.51
N VAL A 319 -10.50 14.24 -11.70
CA VAL A 319 -11.16 13.84 -10.46
C VAL A 319 -11.30 15.01 -9.50
N GLN A 320 -10.27 15.84 -9.35
CA GLN A 320 -10.33 17.05 -8.52
C GLN A 320 -11.35 18.07 -9.03
N ALA A 321 -11.47 18.24 -10.36
CA ALA A 321 -12.48 19.11 -10.96
C ALA A 321 -13.91 18.59 -10.70
N ILE A 322 -14.12 17.28 -10.84
CA ILE A 322 -15.39 16.61 -10.53
C ILE A 322 -15.70 16.78 -9.04
N ALA A 323 -14.76 16.48 -8.14
CA ALA A 323 -14.93 16.67 -6.70
C ALA A 323 -15.31 18.12 -6.36
N LYS A 324 -14.66 19.11 -6.99
CA LYS A 324 -15.00 20.53 -6.83
C LYS A 324 -16.41 20.85 -7.32
N LYS A 325 -16.85 20.32 -8.46
CA LYS A 325 -18.21 20.50 -9.01
C LYS A 325 -19.28 20.07 -8.00
N TYR A 326 -19.05 18.96 -7.30
CA TYR A 326 -19.97 18.40 -6.31
C TYR A 326 -19.71 18.88 -4.88
N GLY A 327 -18.74 19.79 -4.66
CA GLY A 327 -18.40 20.27 -3.32
C GLY A 327 -17.81 19.21 -2.38
N ILE A 328 -17.18 18.17 -2.94
CA ILE A 328 -16.49 17.11 -2.20
C ILE A 328 -15.08 17.60 -1.86
N ALA A 329 -14.68 17.47 -0.60
CA ALA A 329 -13.32 17.81 -0.18
C ALA A 329 -12.31 16.84 -0.83
N TYR A 330 -11.36 17.40 -1.56
CA TYR A 330 -10.29 16.64 -2.22
C TYR A 330 -8.98 16.85 -1.44
N ASN A 331 -8.61 15.88 -0.62
CA ASN A 331 -7.47 16.00 0.28
C ASN A 331 -6.15 15.78 -0.47
N SER A 332 -5.40 16.87 -0.69
CA SER A 332 -4.08 16.83 -1.31
C SER A 332 -3.13 17.86 -0.69
N GLY A 333 -1.85 17.51 -0.54
CA GLY A 333 -0.84 18.38 0.06
C GLY A 333 0.59 18.03 -0.35
N SER A 334 1.58 18.69 0.25
CA SER A 334 2.98 18.24 0.11
C SER A 334 3.21 16.98 0.94
N PHE A 335 4.15 16.13 0.51
CA PHE A 335 4.47 14.88 1.22
C PHE A 335 4.83 15.11 2.69
N LEU A 336 5.68 16.11 2.98
CA LEU A 336 6.07 16.46 4.34
C LEU A 336 4.88 16.91 5.20
N ARG A 337 3.95 17.68 4.63
CA ARG A 337 2.74 18.10 5.34
C ARG A 337 1.86 16.91 5.67
N GLN A 338 1.56 16.05 4.68
CA GLN A 338 0.74 14.86 4.94
C GLN A 338 1.39 13.96 5.99
N TYR A 339 2.70 13.73 5.89
CA TYR A 339 3.43 12.94 6.88
C TYR A 339 3.37 13.55 8.28
N ALA A 340 3.55 14.87 8.40
CA ALA A 340 3.42 15.56 9.68
C ALA A 340 2.01 15.40 10.29
N THR A 341 0.95 15.43 9.48
CA THR A 341 -0.42 15.18 9.98
C THR A 341 -0.60 13.74 10.47
N VAL A 342 -0.03 12.74 9.78
CA VAL A 342 -0.05 11.34 10.21
C VAL A 342 0.64 11.18 11.56
N VAL A 343 1.86 11.70 11.69
CA VAL A 343 2.62 11.62 12.96
C VAL A 343 1.88 12.36 14.07
N GLY A 344 1.36 13.56 13.79
CA GLY A 344 0.53 14.32 14.71
C GLY A 344 -0.72 13.55 15.16
N ARG A 345 -1.40 12.85 14.23
CA ARG A 345 -2.55 12.00 14.51
C ARG A 345 -2.16 10.83 15.43
N ILE A 346 -1.06 10.13 15.14
CA ILE A 346 -0.53 9.04 15.96
C ILE A 346 -0.22 9.51 17.39
N ILE A 347 0.50 10.63 17.53
CA ILE A 347 0.84 11.22 18.83
C ILE A 347 -0.44 11.62 19.57
N ARG A 348 -1.34 12.33 18.91
CA ARG A 348 -2.60 12.79 19.51
C ARG A 348 -3.42 11.65 20.08
N TYR A 349 -3.53 10.54 19.35
CA TYR A 349 -4.33 9.39 19.74
C TYR A 349 -3.60 8.39 20.65
N SER A 350 -2.31 8.64 20.95
CA SER A 350 -1.57 7.93 22.01
C SER A 350 -2.13 8.26 23.39
N PHE A 351 -2.71 9.46 23.56
CA PHE A 351 -3.28 9.95 24.81
C PHE A 351 -4.82 9.85 24.84
N PRO A 352 -5.43 9.78 26.04
CA PRO A 352 -6.88 9.76 26.18
C PRO A 352 -7.52 11.09 25.74
N GLY A 353 -8.84 11.06 25.54
CA GLY A 353 -9.64 12.23 25.21
C GLY A 353 -9.64 12.65 23.74
N GLY A 354 -10.47 13.63 23.41
CA GLY A 354 -10.79 14.07 22.05
C GLY A 354 -12.27 13.91 21.75
N LYS A 355 -12.84 14.85 20.99
CA LYS A 355 -14.23 14.72 20.50
C LYS A 355 -14.24 13.61 19.44
N ALA A 356 -15.24 12.73 19.46
CA ALA A 356 -15.50 11.87 18.31
C ALA A 356 -15.52 12.75 17.06
N THR A 357 -14.85 12.34 15.99
CA THR A 357 -14.97 13.00 14.69
C THR A 357 -16.45 13.01 14.37
N ALA A 358 -17.07 14.19 14.45
CA ALA A 358 -18.46 14.34 14.08
C ALA A 358 -18.55 13.97 12.59
N ALA A 359 -19.46 13.05 12.30
CA ALA A 359 -19.68 12.47 10.99
C ALA A 359 -20.05 13.51 9.91
#